data_AF-A3QPW4-F1
#
_entry.id   AF-A3QPW4-F1
#
_cell.length_a   1.000
_cell.length_b   1.000
_cell.length_c   1.000
_cell.angle_alpha   90.00
_cell.angle_beta   90.00
_cell.angle_gamma   90.00
#
_symmetry.space_group_name_H-M   'P 1'
#
loop_
_entity.id
_entity.type
_entity.pdbx_description
1 polymer ?
#
loop_
_entity_poly.entity_id
_entity_poly.type
_entity_poly.pdbx_seq_one_letter_code
_entity_poly.pdbx_strand_id
1 'polypeptide(L)'
;REIFTDRCYLRHGIELRAGGVVFDIGANIGMFTLFAHLECSGVTVHAFEPAPVPFAALRANVMRHGIPGCAEQCAVSDMAGVQKMTFYLDATLMSGFHADAAARTELLRTLGLNGGYTAEDVDLMLAQLPDQSEEIETPVVR
;
A
#
# COMPACT_ATOMS: atom_id res chain seq x y z
N ARG A 1 -4.98 -10.15 6.12
CA ARG A 1 -6.37 -10.62 6.38
C ARG A 1 -7.38 -9.73 5.67
N GLU A 2 -7.26 -8.41 5.81
CA GLU A 2 -8.22 -7.43 5.26
C GLU A 2 -8.55 -7.62 3.77
N ILE A 3 -7.53 -7.76 2.91
CA ILE A 3 -7.70 -7.91 1.47
C ILE A 3 -8.34 -9.27 1.11
N PHE A 4 -7.66 -10.39 1.44
CA PHE A 4 -8.05 -11.72 0.95
C PHE A 4 -9.15 -12.41 1.76
N THR A 5 -9.22 -12.15 3.07
CA THR A 5 -10.16 -12.82 3.98
C THR A 5 -11.38 -11.94 4.21
N ASP A 6 -11.16 -10.70 4.65
CA ASP A 6 -12.25 -9.83 5.05
C ASP A 6 -12.86 -9.08 3.84
N ARG A 7 -12.16 -9.10 2.70
CA ARG A 7 -12.60 -8.57 1.40
C ARG A 7 -13.14 -7.14 1.51
N CYS A 8 -12.45 -6.31 2.29
CA CYS A 8 -12.95 -4.99 2.67
C CYS A 8 -13.22 -4.07 1.46
N TYR A 9 -12.42 -4.19 0.40
CA TYR A 9 -12.54 -3.40 -0.83
C TYR A 9 -13.72 -3.78 -1.73
N LEU A 10 -14.41 -4.89 -1.47
CA LEU A 10 -15.62 -5.32 -2.20
C LEU A 10 -16.90 -5.11 -1.39
N ARG A 11 -16.82 -4.37 -0.29
CA ARG A 11 -17.98 -4.04 0.53
C ARG A 11 -18.73 -2.84 -0.05
N HIS A 12 -19.93 -2.59 0.47
CA HIS A 12 -20.74 -1.40 0.12
C HIS A 12 -21.12 -1.29 -1.37
N GLY A 13 -21.29 -2.43 -2.05
CA GLY A 13 -21.72 -2.46 -3.47
C GLY A 13 -20.59 -2.21 -4.47
N ILE A 14 -19.33 -2.24 -4.03
CA ILE A 14 -18.18 -2.21 -4.93
C ILE A 14 -17.96 -3.61 -5.51
N GLU A 15 -17.93 -3.71 -6.84
CA GLU A 15 -17.83 -4.97 -7.56
C GLU A 15 -16.72 -4.90 -8.61
N LEU A 16 -15.93 -5.98 -8.71
CA LEU A 16 -15.02 -6.20 -9.82
C LEU A 16 -15.76 -6.87 -10.97
N ARG A 17 -15.74 -6.23 -12.14
CA ARG A 17 -16.41 -6.73 -13.34
C ARG A 17 -15.42 -7.36 -14.29
N ALA A 18 -15.85 -8.41 -14.98
CA ALA A 18 -15.03 -9.06 -15.99
C ALA A 18 -14.64 -8.06 -17.08
N GLY A 19 -13.36 -8.03 -17.46
CA GLY A 19 -12.84 -7.01 -18.38
C GLY A 19 -12.70 -5.61 -17.78
N GLY A 20 -12.93 -5.44 -16.48
CA GLY A 20 -12.85 -4.16 -15.79
C GLY A 20 -11.42 -3.63 -15.67
N VAL A 21 -11.31 -2.34 -15.36
CA VAL A 21 -10.04 -1.66 -15.11
C VAL A 21 -9.97 -1.24 -13.65
N VAL A 22 -8.87 -1.56 -12.98
CA VAL A 22 -8.59 -1.21 -11.58
C VAL A 22 -7.38 -0.29 -11.52
N PHE A 23 -7.51 0.80 -10.76
CA PHE A 23 -6.39 1.65 -10.39
C PHE A 23 -6.03 1.36 -8.93
N ASP A 24 -4.85 0.79 -8.70
CA ASP A 24 -4.33 0.47 -7.35
C ASP A 24 -3.34 1.57 -6.95
N ILE A 25 -3.81 2.54 -6.16
CA ILE A 25 -3.07 3.74 -5.78
C ILE A 25 -2.42 3.54 -4.42
N GLY A 26 -1.10 3.67 -4.32
CA GLY A 26 -0.36 3.26 -3.12
C GLY A 26 -0.32 1.74 -3.01
N ALA A 27 -0.03 1.07 -4.14
CA ALA A 27 -0.14 -0.38 -4.28
C ALA A 27 0.81 -1.16 -3.35
N ASN A 28 1.80 -0.49 -2.75
CA ASN A 28 2.81 -1.08 -1.87
C ASN A 28 3.47 -2.29 -2.55
N ILE A 29 3.52 -3.47 -1.91
CA ILE A 29 4.05 -4.71 -2.52
C ILE A 29 3.08 -5.39 -3.49
N GLY A 30 1.91 -4.80 -3.78
CA GLY A 30 0.95 -5.30 -4.78
C GLY A 30 -0.04 -6.35 -4.30
N MET A 31 -0.34 -6.40 -2.99
CA MET A 31 -1.29 -7.39 -2.48
C MET A 31 -2.73 -7.17 -2.98
N PHE A 32 -3.18 -5.92 -3.11
CA PHE A 32 -4.49 -5.63 -3.68
C PHE A 32 -4.52 -5.86 -5.19
N THR A 33 -3.49 -5.43 -5.91
CA THR A 33 -3.26 -5.78 -7.33
C THR A 33 -3.41 -7.29 -7.59
N LEU A 34 -2.75 -8.14 -6.78
CA LEU A 34 -2.88 -9.60 -6.87
C LEU A 34 -4.30 -10.07 -6.58
N PHE A 35 -4.94 -9.52 -5.54
CA PHE A 35 -6.31 -9.86 -5.19
C PHE A 35 -7.28 -9.56 -6.33
N ALA A 36 -7.21 -8.36 -6.93
CA ALA A 36 -8.08 -7.96 -8.02
C ALA A 36 -7.95 -8.90 -9.23
N HIS A 37 -6.72 -9.30 -9.56
CA HIS A 37 -6.43 -10.26 -10.63
C HIS A 37 -6.99 -11.67 -10.36
N LEU A 38 -6.89 -12.14 -9.11
CA LEU A 38 -7.38 -13.47 -8.73
C LEU A 38 -8.91 -13.53 -8.60
N GLU A 39 -9.53 -12.40 -8.23
CA GLU A 39 -10.96 -12.34 -7.94
C GLU A 39 -11.80 -12.31 -9.22
N CYS A 40 -11.32 -11.66 -10.28
CA CYS A 40 -12.13 -11.45 -11.48
C CYS A 40 -11.31 -11.61 -12.76
N SER A 41 -11.80 -12.47 -13.65
CA SER A 41 -11.13 -12.79 -14.90
C SER A 41 -11.08 -11.60 -15.86
N GLY A 42 -9.93 -11.39 -16.47
CA GLY A 42 -9.75 -10.37 -17.52
C GLY A 42 -9.68 -8.93 -17.00
N VAL A 43 -9.49 -8.72 -15.69
CA VAL A 43 -9.23 -7.40 -15.14
C VAL A 43 -7.85 -6.89 -15.59
N THR A 44 -7.80 -5.61 -15.96
CA THR A 44 -6.55 -4.86 -16.17
C THR A 44 -6.27 -4.01 -14.94
N VAL A 45 -5.07 -4.09 -14.37
CA VAL A 45 -4.67 -3.34 -13.17
C VAL A 45 -3.56 -2.35 -13.50
N HIS A 46 -3.79 -1.07 -13.23
CA HIS A 46 -2.79 -0.02 -13.23
C HIS A 46 -2.40 0.28 -11.79
N ALA A 47 -1.20 -0.16 -11.40
CA ALA A 47 -0.71 -0.08 -10.02
C ALA A 47 0.36 1.01 -9.89
N PHE A 48 0.22 1.85 -8.87
CA PHE A 48 1.09 3.01 -8.63
C PHE A 48 1.66 2.92 -7.22
N GLU A 49 2.98 2.82 -7.11
CA GLU A 49 3.67 2.80 -5.82
C GLU A 49 4.92 3.70 -5.87
N PRO A 50 4.94 4.82 -5.12
CA PRO A 50 6.06 5.76 -5.16
C PRO A 50 7.35 5.23 -4.52
N ALA A 51 7.26 4.42 -3.45
CA ALA A 51 8.43 4.03 -2.69
C ALA A 51 9.21 2.89 -3.38
N PRO A 52 10.54 3.01 -3.50
CA PRO A 52 11.35 2.14 -4.35
C PRO A 52 11.37 0.67 -3.90
N VAL A 53 11.44 0.43 -2.59
CA VAL A 53 11.49 -0.92 -2.01
C VAL A 53 10.18 -1.68 -2.25
N PRO A 54 8.99 -1.17 -1.85
CA PRO A 54 7.74 -1.86 -2.14
C PRO A 54 7.44 -1.92 -3.65
N PHE A 55 7.79 -0.89 -4.42
CA PHE A 55 7.63 -0.92 -5.88
C PHE A 55 8.39 -2.08 -6.54
N ALA A 56 9.61 -2.37 -6.09
CA ALA A 56 10.37 -3.50 -6.62
C ALA A 56 9.65 -4.84 -6.40
N ALA A 57 9.00 -5.02 -5.24
CA ALA A 57 8.19 -6.20 -4.93
C ALA A 57 6.89 -6.23 -5.75
N LEU A 58 6.18 -5.09 -5.89
CA LEU A 58 5.01 -4.96 -6.76
C LEU A 58 5.33 -5.38 -8.19
N ARG A 59 6.40 -4.83 -8.77
CA ARG A 59 6.83 -5.17 -10.14
C ARG A 59 7.13 -6.65 -10.27
N ALA A 60 7.82 -7.25 -9.31
CA ALA A 60 8.10 -8.69 -9.32
C ALA A 60 6.81 -9.52 -9.26
N ASN A 61 5.83 -9.12 -8.44
CA ASN A 61 4.53 -9.79 -8.34
C ASN A 61 3.73 -9.68 -9.64
N VAL A 62 3.62 -8.47 -10.21
CA VAL A 62 2.93 -8.23 -11.49
C VAL A 62 3.52 -9.09 -12.61
N MET A 63 4.86 -9.11 -12.73
CA MET A 63 5.55 -9.91 -13.74
C MET A 63 5.39 -11.41 -13.52
N ARG A 64 5.54 -11.88 -12.27
CA ARG A 64 5.45 -13.30 -11.93
C ARG A 64 4.07 -13.88 -12.22
N HIS A 65 3.02 -13.10 -11.99
CA HIS A 65 1.63 -13.54 -12.16
C HIS A 65 1.03 -13.17 -13.51
N GLY A 66 1.76 -12.46 -14.38
CA GLY A 66 1.28 -12.07 -15.70
C GLY A 66 0.05 -11.17 -15.63
N ILE A 67 0.00 -10.28 -14.63
CA ILE A 67 -1.16 -9.42 -14.39
C ILE A 67 -1.27 -8.40 -15.55
N PRO A 68 -2.40 -8.34 -16.27
CA PRO A 68 -2.59 -7.37 -17.34
C PRO A 68 -2.56 -5.94 -16.80
N GLY A 69 -1.86 -5.03 -17.48
CA GLY A 69 -1.76 -3.60 -17.12
C GLY A 69 -0.32 -3.14 -16.90
N CYS A 70 -0.13 -2.19 -15.98
CA CYS A 70 1.20 -1.62 -15.68
C CYS A 70 1.43 -1.47 -14.17
N ALA A 71 2.71 -1.48 -13.79
CA ALA A 71 3.17 -1.05 -12.46
C ALA A 71 4.12 0.12 -12.67
N GLU A 72 3.78 1.28 -12.09
CA GLU A 72 4.54 2.52 -12.25
C GLU A 72 5.05 3.05 -10.90
N GLN A 73 6.31 3.49 -10.88
CA GLN A 73 6.95 4.02 -9.68
C GLN A 73 6.66 5.52 -9.57
N CYS A 74 5.44 5.86 -9.21
CA CYS A 74 5.01 7.24 -9.00
C CYS A 74 3.86 7.30 -8.00
N ALA A 75 3.64 8.50 -7.46
CA ALA A 75 2.45 8.81 -6.70
C ALA A 75 1.37 9.40 -7.61
N VAL A 76 0.10 9.29 -7.19
CA VAL A 76 -1.04 9.93 -7.87
C VAL A 76 -1.57 11.06 -7.00
N SER A 77 -1.74 12.24 -7.60
CA SER A 77 -2.24 13.44 -6.91
C SER A 77 -2.99 14.37 -7.88
N ASP A 78 -3.50 15.49 -7.39
CA ASP A 78 -4.16 16.52 -8.20
C ASP A 78 -3.18 17.35 -9.05
N MET A 79 -1.88 17.26 -8.77
CA MET A 79 -0.80 17.95 -9.47
C MET A 79 0.31 17.01 -9.91
N ALA A 80 0.68 17.07 -11.19
CA ALA A 80 1.84 16.34 -11.73
C ALA A 80 3.16 17.07 -11.41
N GLY A 81 4.26 16.32 -11.29
CA GLY A 81 5.59 16.88 -11.04
C GLY A 81 6.50 15.93 -10.30
N VAL A 82 7.40 16.47 -9.49
CA VAL A 82 8.20 15.71 -8.51
C VAL A 82 7.87 16.30 -7.15
N GLN A 83 7.55 15.46 -6.18
CA GLN A 83 7.27 15.88 -4.81
C GLN A 83 8.08 15.06 -3.82
N LYS A 84 8.29 15.64 -2.64
CA LYS A 84 8.93 15.01 -1.51
C LYS A 84 7.90 14.25 -0.70
N MET A 85 8.19 13.00 -0.39
CA MET A 85 7.35 12.11 0.38
C MET A 85 8.13 11.56 1.56
N THR A 86 7.48 11.44 2.73
CA THR A 86 8.06 10.74 3.87
C THR A 86 7.93 9.24 3.65
N PHE A 87 9.05 8.52 3.76
CA PHE A 87 9.11 7.07 3.63
C PHE A 87 9.61 6.43 4.94
N TYR A 88 8.78 5.56 5.52
CA TYR A 88 9.11 4.78 6.70
C TYR A 88 9.54 3.38 6.30
N LEU A 89 10.82 3.06 6.48
CA LEU A 89 11.40 1.79 6.05
C LEU A 89 10.82 0.60 6.82
N ASP A 90 10.48 0.82 8.09
CA ASP A 90 9.94 -0.18 9.01
C ASP A 90 8.41 -0.20 9.07
N ALA A 91 7.75 0.79 8.46
CA ALA A 91 6.31 0.95 8.45
C ALA A 91 5.84 1.50 7.08
N THR A 92 6.16 0.81 5.99
CA THR A 92 5.95 1.32 4.62
C THR A 92 4.50 1.72 4.35
N LEU A 93 3.53 1.06 4.98
CA LEU A 93 2.10 1.38 4.94
C LEU A 93 1.76 2.82 5.37
N MET A 94 2.64 3.45 6.14
CA MET A 94 2.46 4.78 6.72
C MET A 94 3.16 5.89 5.91
N SER A 95 3.82 5.52 4.83
CA SER A 95 4.54 6.46 3.98
C SER A 95 3.55 7.32 3.18
N GLY A 96 3.89 8.59 2.95
CA GLY A 96 2.99 9.49 2.23
C GLY A 96 3.40 10.96 2.31
N PHE A 97 2.64 11.80 1.61
CA PHE A 97 2.88 13.25 1.53
C PHE A 97 2.51 14.02 2.81
N HIS A 98 1.70 13.42 3.68
CA HIS A 98 1.21 14.02 4.93
C HIS A 98 1.46 13.08 6.11
N ALA A 99 2.68 12.55 6.21
CA ALA A 99 3.06 11.67 7.30
C ALA A 99 3.02 12.40 8.66
N ASP A 100 2.42 11.74 9.64
CA ASP A 100 2.35 12.19 11.03
C ASP A 100 2.87 11.07 11.95
N ALA A 101 3.98 11.35 12.63
CA ALA A 101 4.65 10.40 13.52
C ALA A 101 3.78 10.00 14.74
N ALA A 102 2.93 10.92 15.23
CA ALA A 102 2.01 10.61 16.32
C ALA A 102 0.88 9.68 15.82
N ALA A 103 0.34 9.96 14.63
CA ALA A 103 -0.65 9.11 13.99
C ALA A 103 -0.08 7.72 13.63
N ARG A 104 1.20 7.63 13.24
CA ARG A 104 1.91 6.37 13.02
C ARG A 104 1.92 5.50 14.28
N THR A 105 2.33 6.07 15.40
CA THR A 105 2.43 5.32 16.68
C THR A 105 1.06 4.78 17.10
N GLU A 106 0.02 5.61 17.07
CA GLU A 106 -1.34 5.20 17.45
C GLU A 106 -1.92 4.13 16.52
N LEU A 107 -1.67 4.24 15.21
CA LEU A 107 -2.14 3.23 14.27
C LEU A 107 -1.41 1.89 14.45
N LEU A 108 -0.08 1.91 14.59
CA LEU A 108 0.70 0.70 14.86
C LEU A 108 0.24 0.02 16.14
N ARG A 109 -0.08 0.81 17.17
CA ARG A 109 -0.67 0.31 18.41
C ARG A 109 -2.00 -0.41 18.15
N THR A 110 -2.89 0.24 17.42
CA THR A 110 -4.21 -0.30 17.06
C THR A 110 -4.09 -1.59 16.24
N LEU A 111 -3.17 -1.64 15.27
CA LEU A 111 -2.93 -2.82 14.44
C LEU A 111 -2.40 -3.99 15.27
N GLY A 112 -1.47 -3.74 16.20
CA GLY A 112 -0.96 -4.76 17.11
C GLY A 112 -2.08 -5.37 17.97
N LEU A 113 -2.92 -4.52 18.58
CA LEU A 113 -4.06 -4.99 19.37
C LEU A 113 -5.05 -5.80 18.53
N ASN A 114 -5.38 -5.35 17.32
CA ASN A 114 -6.25 -6.07 16.39
C ASN A 114 -5.62 -7.40 15.92
N GLY A 115 -4.29 -7.48 15.90
CA GLY A 115 -3.52 -8.70 15.63
C GLY A 115 -3.53 -9.72 16.78
N GLY A 116 -4.09 -9.36 17.94
CA GLY A 116 -4.19 -10.23 19.11
C GLY A 116 -3.03 -10.12 20.09
N TYR A 117 -2.14 -9.13 19.93
CA TYR A 117 -1.10 -8.84 20.91
C TYR A 117 -1.67 -8.14 22.14
N THR A 118 -1.03 -8.32 23.30
CA THR A 118 -1.43 -7.58 24.51
C THR A 118 -0.98 -6.12 24.43
N ALA A 119 -1.63 -5.24 25.19
CA ALA A 119 -1.22 -3.83 25.24
C ALA A 119 0.24 -3.67 25.70
N GLU A 120 0.67 -4.45 26.69
CA GLU A 120 2.06 -4.44 27.19
C GLU A 120 3.05 -4.87 26.09
N ASP A 121 2.75 -5.94 25.36
CA ASP A 121 3.63 -6.40 24.25
C ASP A 121 3.74 -5.34 23.16
N VAL A 122 2.61 -4.74 22.78
CA VAL A 122 2.56 -3.70 21.74
C VAL A 122 3.35 -2.47 22.18
N ASP A 123 3.15 -1.99 23.40
CA ASP A 123 3.85 -0.82 23.92
C ASP A 123 5.37 -1.09 24.01
N LEU A 124 5.78 -2.32 24.33
CA LEU A 124 7.19 -2.73 24.33
C LEU A 124 7.78 -2.83 22.93
N MET A 125 7.01 -3.32 21.94
CA MET A 125 7.41 -3.31 20.53
C MET A 125 7.56 -1.89 19.99
N LEU A 126 6.61 -1.00 20.30
CA LEU A 126 6.64 0.41 19.88
C LEU A 126 7.84 1.15 20.47
N ALA A 127 8.20 0.87 21.72
CA ALA A 127 9.39 1.47 22.34
C ALA A 127 10.72 1.06 21.66
N GLN A 128 10.73 -0.08 20.96
CA GLN A 128 11.90 -0.60 20.24
C GLN A 128 11.86 -0.32 18.73
N LEU A 129 10.69 0.04 18.21
CA LEU A 129 10.51 0.35 16.80
C LEU A 129 11.29 1.64 16.49
N PRO A 130 12.21 1.61 15.51
CA PRO A 130 12.88 2.81 15.05
C PRO A 130 11.84 3.85 14.62
N ASP A 131 12.10 5.13 14.87
CA ASP A 131 11.35 6.21 14.20
C ASP A 131 12.21 6.75 13.07
N GLN A 132 12.58 5.84 12.15
CA GLN A 132 13.43 6.15 11.02
C GLN A 132 12.56 6.40 9.79
N SER A 133 12.48 7.67 9.42
CA SER A 133 11.97 8.10 8.14
C SER A 133 13.06 8.73 7.30
N GLU A 134 12.96 8.57 6.00
CA GLU A 134 13.69 9.37 5.02
C GLU A 134 12.72 10.16 4.16
N GLU A 135 13.20 11.27 3.63
CA GLU A 135 12.48 12.04 2.62
C GLU A 135 12.95 11.56 1.25
N ILE A 136 12.02 11.09 0.42
CA ILE A 136 12.31 10.65 -0.95
C ILE A 136 11.62 11.56 -1.96
N GLU A 137 12.30 11.86 -3.05
CA GLU A 137 11.69 12.50 -4.22
C GLU A 137 11.01 11.43 -5.07
N THR A 138 9.76 11.66 -5.43
CA THR A 138 8.98 10.74 -6.27
C THR A 138 8.29 11.49 -7.40
N PRO A 139 8.27 10.93 -8.62
CA PRO A 139 7.40 11.43 -9.67
C PRO A 139 5.94 11.38 -9.22
N VAL A 140 5.17 12.40 -9.59
CA VAL A 140 3.74 12.50 -9.32
C VAL A 140 3.00 12.66 -10.64
N VAL A 141 1.98 11.84 -10.83
CA VAL A 141 1.06 11.88 -11.98
C VAL A 141 -0.34 12.29 -11.53
N ARG A 142 -1.14 12.77 -12.48
CA ARG A 142 -2.53 13.21 -12.27
C ARG A 142 -3.50 12.30 -13.00
#